data_AF-A0A557NTN3-F1
#
_entry.id   AF-A0A557NTN3-F1
#
_cell.length_a   1.000
_cell.length_b   1.000
_cell.length_c   1.000
_cell.angle_alpha   90.00
_cell.angle_beta   90.00
_cell.angle_gamma   90.00
#
_symmetry.space_group_name_H-M   'P 1'
#
loop_
_entity.id
_entity.type
_entity.pdbx_description
1 polymer ?
#
loop_
_entity_poly.entity_id
_entity_poly.type
_entity_poly.pdbx_seq_one_letter_code
_entity_poly.pdbx_strand_id
1 'polypeptide(L)'
;MMALPTTRTPTHKESMIVNNMIRQYKRALLLLTLFSLPCAAFSKVPEVPQDKPNWSIGVTAPSFYPIYVSQAYGVNEQENWTSILFSYNRLLHTISLSNAQNWVPDYDGFGIALHPLVDVAPAQMGGTNHLPDSIYVYWTSMYDLKFYVTKFDLSDKVKALMLKKKSYKYQGSDIPCYINDFVLGLLPNGHAKVWLYGCNYIYVEELAPFKIMQQDYEGRTVERLQNVGTQQVAVKAQKQAETLGNTVFPIPWDKVNKVYTKDGDMVESIDDYNDQGDLIHPRPEPIAPKLEPVTYRCWADKPPEPNTPLKLDPSSPQFTFLQLLWEYSPQLVNPVDNLDSTINDAWKEAKQQGLDEDHTQAWVLARLVGLSDYPLDKLYKELKVSAQGQQLIKQYVDQMCQ
;
A
#
# COMPACT_ATOMS: atom_id res chain seq x y z
N MET A 1 83.41 45.47 3.12
CA MET A 1 84.11 44.18 3.12
C MET A 1 83.23 43.17 3.82
N MET A 2 82.58 42.28 3.05
CA MET A 2 81.79 41.15 3.56
C MET A 2 82.72 39.99 3.90
N ALA A 3 82.57 39.41 5.09
CA ALA A 3 83.17 38.13 5.44
C ALA A 3 82.16 37.00 5.15
N LEU A 4 82.55 36.06 4.29
CA LEU A 4 81.83 34.81 4.02
C LEU A 4 81.90 33.88 5.25
N PRO A 5 80.81 33.21 5.64
CA PRO A 5 80.88 32.13 6.61
C PRO A 5 81.40 30.85 5.96
N THR A 6 82.39 30.24 6.61
CA THR A 6 83.01 28.96 6.28
C THR A 6 82.03 27.81 6.51
N THR A 7 81.71 27.06 5.45
CA THR A 7 80.98 25.80 5.52
C THR A 7 81.89 24.70 6.07
N ARG A 8 81.56 24.21 7.27
CA ARG A 8 82.25 23.11 7.92
C ARG A 8 81.76 21.78 7.33
N THR A 9 82.67 20.99 6.75
CA THR A 9 82.37 19.64 6.27
C THR A 9 82.11 18.71 7.47
N PRO A 10 81.00 17.94 7.49
CA PRO A 10 80.70 17.05 8.60
C PRO A 10 81.68 15.88 8.64
N THR A 11 82.07 15.47 9.83
CA THR A 11 82.96 14.32 10.03
C THR A 11 82.25 13.00 9.70
N HIS A 12 83.00 11.96 9.34
CA HIS A 12 82.47 10.64 8.94
C HIS A 12 81.50 10.02 9.98
N LYS A 13 81.66 10.38 11.27
CA LYS A 13 80.77 9.94 12.36
C LYS A 13 79.42 10.67 12.34
N GLU A 14 79.40 11.96 11.99
CA GLU A 14 78.19 12.77 11.89
C GLU A 14 77.35 12.37 10.66
N SER A 15 78.00 12.03 9.55
CA SER A 15 77.37 11.46 8.34
C SER A 15 76.62 10.14 8.63
N MET A 16 77.21 9.26 9.44
CA MET A 16 76.58 7.97 9.79
C MET A 16 75.35 8.14 10.70
N ILE A 17 75.40 9.06 11.66
CA ILE A 17 74.29 9.34 12.58
C ILE A 17 73.12 9.95 11.83
N VAL A 18 73.38 10.90 10.92
CA VAL A 18 72.35 11.52 10.09
C VAL A 18 71.69 10.50 9.15
N ASN A 19 72.47 9.61 8.51
CA ASN A 19 71.90 8.56 7.66
C ASN A 19 71.08 7.52 8.41
N ASN A 20 71.47 7.18 9.65
CA ASN A 20 70.70 6.23 10.47
C ASN A 20 69.42 6.86 11.05
N MET A 21 69.45 8.15 11.40
CA MET A 21 68.26 8.93 11.75
C MET A 21 67.31 9.10 10.55
N ILE A 22 67.82 9.41 9.36
CA ILE A 22 67.00 9.51 8.14
C ILE A 22 66.39 8.15 7.80
N ARG A 23 67.09 7.04 8.03
CA ARG A 23 66.56 5.68 7.82
C ARG A 23 65.53 5.28 8.87
N GLN A 24 65.70 5.67 10.13
CA GLN A 24 64.69 5.50 11.19
C GLN A 24 63.46 6.39 10.94
N TYR A 25 63.63 7.64 10.53
CA TYR A 25 62.54 8.52 10.13
C TYR A 25 61.79 7.99 8.91
N LYS A 26 62.50 7.48 7.88
CA LYS A 26 61.85 6.84 6.73
C LYS A 26 61.07 5.58 7.12
N ARG A 27 61.57 4.77 8.06
CA ARG A 27 60.86 3.59 8.59
C ARG A 27 59.65 3.97 9.46
N ALA A 28 59.79 4.99 10.30
CA ALA A 28 58.70 5.52 11.13
C ALA A 28 57.62 6.19 10.26
N LEU A 29 57.99 6.93 9.22
CA LEU A 29 57.07 7.55 8.27
C LEU A 29 56.32 6.48 7.44
N LEU A 30 57.01 5.40 7.03
CA LEU A 30 56.36 4.28 6.32
C LEU A 30 55.36 3.52 7.22
N LEU A 31 55.71 3.34 8.50
CA LEU A 31 54.83 2.72 9.50
C LEU A 31 53.64 3.63 9.84
N LEU A 32 53.82 4.96 9.93
CA LEU A 32 52.71 5.91 10.09
C LEU A 32 51.79 5.94 8.87
N THR A 33 52.31 5.79 7.64
CA THR A 33 51.46 5.69 6.43
C THR A 33 50.72 4.36 6.30
N LEU A 34 51.25 3.28 6.89
CA LEU A 34 50.58 1.97 6.92
C LEU A 34 49.51 1.89 8.01
N PHE A 35 49.66 2.63 9.13
CA PHE A 35 48.64 2.77 10.17
C PHE A 35 47.61 3.89 9.90
N SER A 36 47.82 4.72 8.88
CA SER A 36 46.88 5.76 8.45
C SER A 36 46.08 5.37 7.21
N LEU A 37 46.02 4.09 6.84
CA LEU A 37 44.88 3.58 6.09
C LEU A 37 43.68 3.80 7.02
N PRO A 38 42.77 4.73 6.71
CA PRO A 38 41.54 4.76 7.46
C PRO A 38 40.94 3.38 7.23
N CYS A 39 40.70 2.65 8.31
CA CYS A 39 39.65 1.66 8.35
C CYS A 39 38.30 2.40 8.23
N ALA A 40 38.16 3.21 7.18
CA ALA A 40 36.90 3.51 6.56
C ALA A 40 36.63 2.29 5.66
N ALA A 41 36.35 1.16 6.30
CA ALA A 41 35.12 0.50 5.92
C ALA A 41 34.04 1.57 6.12
N PHE A 42 33.87 2.44 5.12
CA PHE A 42 32.65 3.18 4.98
C PHE A 42 31.60 2.09 5.07
N SER A 43 30.81 2.07 6.14
CA SER A 43 29.52 1.39 6.13
C SER A 43 28.87 1.90 4.87
N LYS A 44 28.97 1.11 3.80
CA LYS A 44 28.40 1.48 2.51
C LYS A 44 26.92 1.45 2.81
N VAL A 45 26.32 2.63 2.96
CA VAL A 45 24.87 2.76 3.00
C VAL A 45 24.39 1.91 1.82
N PRO A 46 23.55 0.89 2.05
CA PRO A 46 23.10 0.00 0.99
C PRO A 46 22.65 0.84 -0.20
N GLU A 47 23.22 0.57 -1.37
CA GLU A 47 22.94 1.36 -2.56
C GLU A 47 21.45 1.25 -2.87
N VAL A 48 20.73 2.38 -2.79
CA VAL A 48 19.30 2.42 -3.02
C VAL A 48 19.04 2.20 -4.52
N PRO A 49 18.24 1.18 -4.92
CA PRO A 49 17.95 0.97 -6.33
C PRO A 49 17.33 2.20 -6.97
N GLN A 50 17.80 2.58 -8.16
CA GLN A 50 17.35 3.80 -8.85
C GLN A 50 15.85 3.78 -9.18
N ASP A 51 15.28 2.59 -9.41
CA ASP A 51 13.87 2.38 -9.72
C ASP A 51 13.00 2.17 -8.46
N LYS A 52 13.58 2.25 -7.26
CA LYS A 52 12.83 2.10 -6.01
C LYS A 52 11.88 3.28 -5.81
N PRO A 53 10.58 3.05 -5.56
CA PRO A 53 9.64 4.11 -5.23
C PRO A 53 9.98 4.81 -3.91
N ASN A 54 9.52 6.05 -3.79
CA ASN A 54 9.44 6.75 -2.51
C ASN A 54 8.55 5.94 -1.55
N TRP A 55 8.94 5.89 -0.28
CA TRP A 55 8.16 5.23 0.75
C TRP A 55 7.01 6.10 1.26
N SER A 56 6.03 5.51 1.94
CA SER A 56 4.98 6.24 2.66
C SER A 56 4.69 5.58 4.01
N ILE A 57 3.97 6.29 4.87
CA ILE A 57 3.43 5.80 6.13
C ILE A 57 1.91 5.77 5.97
N GLY A 58 1.38 4.60 5.66
CA GLY A 58 -0.03 4.26 5.76
C GLY A 58 -0.50 4.22 7.21
N VAL A 59 -1.69 4.74 7.45
CA VAL A 59 -2.38 4.60 8.74
C VAL A 59 -3.78 4.03 8.52
N THR A 60 -4.17 3.12 9.39
CA THR A 60 -5.53 2.57 9.52
C THR A 60 -5.87 2.39 11.01
N ALA A 61 -7.15 2.21 11.31
CA ALA A 61 -7.64 1.97 12.67
C ALA A 61 -9.02 1.30 12.63
N PRO A 62 -9.47 0.66 13.72
CA PRO A 62 -10.81 0.13 13.80
C PRO A 62 -11.88 1.21 13.60
N SER A 63 -12.96 0.88 12.88
CA SER A 63 -14.05 1.83 12.61
C SER A 63 -14.73 2.32 13.89
N PHE A 64 -14.83 1.45 14.90
CA PHE A 64 -15.43 1.79 16.19
C PHE A 64 -14.45 2.44 17.18
N TYR A 65 -13.17 2.56 16.81
CA TYR A 65 -12.14 3.27 17.58
C TYR A 65 -11.47 4.33 16.69
N PRO A 66 -12.22 5.37 16.29
CA PRO A 66 -11.70 6.37 15.35
C PRO A 66 -10.52 7.13 15.94
N ILE A 67 -9.59 7.50 15.07
CA ILE A 67 -8.38 8.24 15.43
C ILE A 67 -8.18 9.44 14.52
N TYR A 68 -7.32 10.37 14.94
CA TYR A 68 -6.85 11.47 14.12
C TYR A 68 -5.33 11.51 14.10
N VAL A 69 -4.73 11.61 12.93
CA VAL A 69 -3.28 11.79 12.77
C VAL A 69 -2.97 13.26 12.60
N SER A 70 -2.22 13.81 13.55
CA SER A 70 -1.76 15.19 13.54
C SER A 70 -0.47 15.38 12.75
N GLN A 71 0.43 14.39 12.78
CA GLN A 71 1.68 14.45 12.02
C GLN A 71 2.27 13.06 11.82
N ALA A 72 2.97 12.85 10.70
CA ALA A 72 3.85 11.71 10.50
C ALA A 72 5.12 12.11 9.74
N TYR A 73 6.26 11.51 10.10
CA TYR A 73 7.53 11.73 9.41
C TYR A 73 8.50 10.56 9.61
N GLY A 74 9.47 10.44 8.71
CA GLY A 74 10.65 9.58 8.85
C GLY A 74 11.91 10.41 9.10
N VAL A 75 12.84 9.86 9.88
CA VAL A 75 14.15 10.45 10.18
C VAL A 75 15.23 9.47 9.75
N ASN A 76 16.25 9.94 9.06
CA ASN A 76 17.50 9.21 8.85
C ASN A 76 18.63 10.01 9.49
N GLU A 77 19.21 9.44 10.55
CA GLU A 77 20.27 10.08 11.32
C GLU A 77 21.61 10.00 10.58
N GLN A 78 21.84 8.92 9.83
CA GLN A 78 23.09 8.70 9.10
C GLN A 78 23.29 9.71 7.97
N GLU A 79 22.22 10.00 7.24
CA GLU A 79 22.19 10.94 6.11
C GLU A 79 21.67 12.33 6.53
N ASN A 80 21.31 12.50 7.81
CA ASN A 80 20.87 13.75 8.44
C ASN A 80 19.69 14.42 7.70
N TRP A 81 18.59 13.69 7.54
CA TRP A 81 17.36 14.23 6.96
C TRP A 81 16.11 13.80 7.72
N THR A 82 15.06 14.63 7.61
CA THR A 82 13.70 14.33 8.07
C THR A 82 12.73 14.55 6.92
N SER A 83 11.90 13.55 6.61
CA SER A 83 10.88 13.61 5.57
C SER A 83 9.49 13.60 6.19
N ILE A 84 8.75 14.69 6.03
CA ILE A 84 7.40 14.89 6.57
C ILE A 84 6.37 14.40 5.55
N LEU A 85 5.25 13.84 5.98
CA LEU A 85 4.17 13.40 5.09
C LEU A 85 3.04 14.43 4.99
N PHE A 86 2.31 14.40 3.87
CA PHE A 86 1.06 15.16 3.74
C PHE A 86 -0.03 14.68 4.71
N SER A 87 -1.10 15.47 4.85
CA SER A 87 -2.17 15.24 5.83
C SER A 87 -2.97 13.96 5.58
N TYR A 88 -3.46 13.36 6.67
CA TYR A 88 -4.36 12.19 6.67
C TYR A 88 -5.85 12.60 6.68
N ASN A 89 -6.22 13.69 6.00
CA ASN A 89 -7.55 14.27 6.05
C ASN A 89 -8.69 13.32 5.61
N ARG A 90 -8.39 12.30 4.79
CA ARG A 90 -9.35 11.29 4.33
C ARG A 90 -9.52 10.11 5.29
N LEU A 91 -8.69 9.99 6.33
CA LEU A 91 -8.62 8.78 7.15
C LEU A 91 -9.95 8.40 7.78
N LEU A 92 -10.65 9.33 8.43
CA LEU A 92 -11.95 9.05 9.07
C LEU A 92 -13.01 8.56 8.07
N HIS A 93 -12.94 9.01 6.82
CA HIS A 93 -13.82 8.52 5.76
C HIS A 93 -13.44 7.10 5.35
N THR A 94 -12.15 6.83 5.12
CA THR A 94 -11.69 5.53 4.61
C THR A 94 -11.87 4.40 5.62
N ILE A 95 -11.61 4.67 6.91
CA ILE A 95 -11.77 3.70 7.99
C ILE A 95 -13.23 3.59 8.47
N SER A 96 -14.17 4.37 7.93
CA SER A 96 -15.58 4.24 8.30
C SER A 96 -16.09 2.84 7.96
N LEU A 97 -16.99 2.30 8.80
CA LEU A 97 -17.44 0.91 8.66
C LEU A 97 -17.94 0.59 7.25
N SER A 98 -18.81 1.44 6.71
CA SER A 98 -19.37 1.26 5.37
C SER A 98 -18.32 1.31 4.27
N ASN A 99 -17.33 2.21 4.38
CA ASN A 99 -16.28 2.30 3.37
C ASN A 99 -15.33 1.11 3.45
N ALA A 100 -14.96 0.68 4.66
CA ALA A 100 -14.10 -0.48 4.85
C ALA A 100 -14.77 -1.77 4.36
N GLN A 101 -16.07 -1.94 4.60
CA GLN A 101 -16.86 -3.09 4.11
C GLN A 101 -16.97 -3.17 2.58
N ASN A 102 -16.79 -2.06 1.85
CA ASN A 102 -16.73 -2.12 0.38
C ASN A 102 -15.51 -2.90 -0.14
N TRP A 103 -14.44 -2.95 0.65
CA TRP A 103 -13.17 -3.58 0.27
C TRP A 103 -12.89 -4.86 1.05
N VAL A 104 -13.41 -4.96 2.27
CA VAL A 104 -13.26 -6.09 3.19
C VAL A 104 -14.66 -6.47 3.70
N PRO A 105 -15.45 -7.25 2.94
CA PRO A 105 -16.89 -7.41 3.16
C PRO A 105 -17.31 -8.02 4.50
N ASP A 106 -16.46 -8.83 5.11
CA ASP A 106 -16.70 -9.51 6.40
C ASP A 106 -16.28 -8.65 7.61
N TYR A 107 -15.77 -7.44 7.38
CA TYR A 107 -15.28 -6.56 8.42
C TYR A 107 -16.38 -6.10 9.38
N ASP A 108 -16.12 -6.26 10.68
CA ASP A 108 -17.07 -6.01 11.77
C ASP A 108 -16.87 -4.66 12.50
N GLY A 109 -15.87 -3.88 12.09
CA GLY A 109 -15.57 -2.57 12.67
C GLY A 109 -14.64 -2.56 13.89
N PHE A 110 -14.19 -3.72 14.39
CA PHE A 110 -13.37 -3.80 15.61
C PHE A 110 -11.88 -4.04 15.38
N GLY A 111 -11.53 -4.87 14.39
CA GLY A 111 -10.13 -5.18 14.10
C GLY A 111 -9.46 -4.19 13.15
N ILE A 112 -8.26 -4.54 12.68
CA ILE A 112 -7.58 -3.79 11.62
C ILE A 112 -7.99 -4.36 10.27
N ALA A 113 -8.67 -3.56 9.44
CA ALA A 113 -8.91 -3.88 8.05
C ALA A 113 -7.71 -3.39 7.22
N LEU A 114 -7.00 -4.32 6.58
CA LEU A 114 -5.88 -4.04 5.68
C LEU A 114 -6.39 -4.06 4.24
N HIS A 115 -6.36 -2.91 3.60
CA HIS A 115 -6.56 -2.79 2.17
C HIS A 115 -6.05 -1.43 1.70
N PRO A 116 -5.42 -1.29 0.51
CA PRO A 116 -4.86 -0.01 0.05
C PRO A 116 -5.88 1.14 -0.08
N LEU A 117 -7.17 0.82 -0.11
CA LEU A 117 -8.27 1.80 -0.17
C LEU A 117 -8.97 2.05 1.18
N VAL A 118 -8.55 1.33 2.22
CA VAL A 118 -8.96 1.54 3.62
C VAL A 118 -7.87 2.30 4.36
N ASP A 119 -6.61 1.90 4.15
CA ASP A 119 -5.43 2.56 4.67
C ASP A 119 -5.22 3.92 3.97
N VAL A 120 -4.71 4.93 4.69
CA VAL A 120 -4.33 6.22 4.08
C VAL A 120 -2.82 6.37 4.16
N ALA A 121 -2.16 6.30 3.00
CA ALA A 121 -0.72 6.48 2.83
C ALA A 121 -0.44 7.75 2.00
N PRO A 122 -0.30 8.93 2.64
CA PRO A 122 -0.03 10.17 1.95
C PRO A 122 1.40 10.24 1.42
N ALA A 123 1.64 11.00 0.35
CA ALA A 123 2.98 11.20 -0.16
C ALA A 123 3.89 11.92 0.86
N GLN A 124 5.20 11.71 0.72
CA GLN A 124 6.21 12.51 1.40
C GLN A 124 6.25 13.93 0.80
N MET A 125 6.50 14.94 1.64
CA MET A 125 6.86 16.28 1.21
C MET A 125 8.34 16.28 0.79
N GLY A 126 8.63 16.71 -0.43
CA GLY A 126 9.99 16.72 -0.98
C GLY A 126 10.44 15.36 -1.54
N GLY A 127 9.98 14.24 -0.95
CA GLY A 127 10.13 12.89 -1.49
C GLY A 127 11.56 12.33 -1.48
N THR A 128 11.75 11.16 -0.88
CA THR A 128 12.99 10.40 -1.01
C THR A 128 12.72 8.90 -1.09
N ASN A 129 13.55 8.19 -1.84
CA ASN A 129 13.56 6.73 -1.89
C ASN A 129 14.52 6.12 -0.85
N HIS A 130 15.39 6.93 -0.23
CA HIS A 130 16.22 6.52 0.89
C HIS A 130 15.33 6.22 2.11
N LEU A 131 15.55 5.07 2.74
CA LEU A 131 14.75 4.62 3.88
C LEU A 131 15.14 5.40 5.15
N PRO A 132 14.18 5.69 6.05
CA PRO A 132 14.49 6.27 7.34
C PRO A 132 15.14 5.25 8.28
N ASP A 133 15.80 5.73 9.34
CA ASP A 133 16.18 4.92 10.50
C ASP A 133 14.98 4.70 11.43
N SER A 134 14.11 5.71 11.56
CA SER A 134 12.89 5.63 12.37
C SER A 134 11.74 6.39 11.72
N ILE A 135 10.52 5.95 11.94
CA ILE A 135 9.30 6.71 11.62
C ILE A 135 8.53 7.07 12.88
N TYR A 136 7.83 8.19 12.83
CA TYR A 136 7.01 8.73 13.91
C TYR A 136 5.61 9.04 13.41
N VAL A 137 4.60 8.68 14.21
CA VAL A 137 3.20 9.06 13.98
C VAL A 137 2.62 9.65 15.26
N TYR A 138 2.14 10.88 15.17
CA TYR A 138 1.49 11.61 16.25
C TYR A 138 -0.02 11.58 16.03
N TRP A 139 -0.75 10.97 16.94
CA TRP A 139 -2.17 10.72 16.73
C TRP A 139 -2.97 10.82 18.03
N THR A 140 -4.27 11.06 17.87
CA THR A 140 -5.23 11.18 18.96
C THR A 140 -6.21 10.03 18.86
N SER A 141 -6.34 9.26 19.94
CA SER A 141 -7.42 8.30 20.10
C SER A 141 -8.69 9.06 20.46
N MET A 142 -9.75 8.94 19.65
CA MET A 142 -11.02 9.59 19.97
C MET A 142 -11.83 8.82 21.02
N TYR A 143 -11.41 7.59 21.32
CA TYR A 143 -12.03 6.74 22.33
C TYR A 143 -11.74 7.22 23.76
N ASP A 144 -10.46 7.42 24.08
CA ASP A 144 -10.01 7.84 25.42
C ASP A 144 -9.47 9.28 25.46
N LEU A 145 -9.53 9.99 24.33
CA LEU A 145 -9.06 11.37 24.15
C LEU A 145 -7.60 11.58 24.59
N LYS A 146 -6.75 10.56 24.39
CA LYS A 146 -5.31 10.66 24.64
C LYS A 146 -4.52 10.92 23.36
N PHE A 147 -3.41 11.63 23.54
CA PHE A 147 -2.46 11.99 22.49
C PHE A 147 -1.28 11.04 22.52
N TYR A 148 -1.20 10.15 21.54
CA TYR A 148 -0.18 9.12 21.44
C TYR A 148 0.88 9.50 20.40
N VAL A 149 2.11 9.05 20.66
CA VAL A 149 3.19 9.02 19.67
C VAL A 149 3.57 7.55 19.49
N THR A 150 3.57 7.11 18.25
CA THR A 150 4.14 5.83 17.85
C THR A 150 5.49 6.08 17.19
N LYS A 151 6.50 5.32 17.60
CA LYS A 151 7.84 5.31 16.98
C LYS A 151 8.14 3.89 16.53
N PHE A 152 8.54 3.72 15.28
CA PHE A 152 9.03 2.44 14.75
C PHE A 152 10.47 2.61 14.27
N ASP A 153 11.38 1.81 14.81
CA ASP A 153 12.79 1.79 14.44
C ASP A 153 13.02 0.69 13.40
N LEU A 154 13.55 1.05 12.23
CA LEU A 154 13.73 0.11 11.13
C LEU A 154 14.96 -0.76 11.39
N SER A 155 14.73 -2.07 11.57
CA SER A 155 15.81 -3.06 11.61
C SER A 155 16.51 -3.22 10.25
N ASP A 156 17.73 -3.72 10.27
CA ASP A 156 18.47 -4.04 9.03
C ASP A 156 17.71 -5.03 8.15
N LYS A 157 16.98 -5.97 8.77
CA LYS A 157 16.11 -6.93 8.07
C LYS A 157 14.96 -6.23 7.33
N VAL A 158 14.31 -5.26 7.97
CA VAL A 158 13.26 -4.44 7.32
C VAL A 158 13.84 -3.63 6.16
N LYS A 159 15.00 -3.00 6.36
CA LYS A 159 15.67 -2.22 5.30
C LYS A 159 16.06 -3.12 4.12
N ALA A 160 16.66 -4.28 4.37
CA ALA A 160 17.03 -5.24 3.33
C ALA A 160 15.80 -5.70 2.53
N LEU A 161 14.70 -6.00 3.21
CA LEU A 161 13.43 -6.40 2.59
C LEU A 161 12.84 -5.31 1.71
N MET A 162 12.85 -4.05 2.15
CA MET A 162 12.31 -2.90 1.42
C MET A 162 13.19 -2.43 0.25
N LEU A 163 14.49 -2.70 0.29
CA LEU A 163 15.42 -2.42 -0.81
C LEU A 163 15.41 -3.50 -1.90
N LYS A 164 14.77 -4.64 -1.64
CA LYS A 164 14.73 -5.76 -2.56
C LYS A 164 13.59 -5.64 -3.56
N LYS A 165 13.92 -5.67 -4.85
CA LYS A 165 12.94 -5.80 -5.93
C LYS A 165 12.36 -7.21 -5.90
N LYS A 166 11.03 -7.30 -5.87
CA LYS A 166 10.28 -8.56 -5.91
C LYS A 166 9.45 -8.62 -7.18
N SER A 167 8.88 -9.79 -7.43
CA SER A 167 7.78 -9.98 -8.38
C SER A 167 6.57 -10.46 -7.60
N TYR A 168 5.39 -9.95 -7.92
CA TYR A 168 4.13 -10.56 -7.52
C TYR A 168 3.37 -10.98 -8.76
N LYS A 169 2.68 -12.12 -8.67
CA LYS A 169 1.85 -12.60 -9.77
C LYS A 169 0.51 -11.91 -9.75
N TYR A 170 0.17 -11.26 -10.85
CA TYR A 170 -1.16 -10.72 -11.10
C TYR A 170 -1.67 -11.25 -12.43
N GLN A 171 -2.83 -11.93 -12.42
CA GLN A 171 -3.44 -12.52 -13.63
C GLN A 171 -2.45 -13.35 -14.47
N GLY A 172 -1.58 -14.13 -13.82
CA GLY A 172 -0.59 -14.98 -14.49
C GLY A 172 0.66 -14.25 -15.00
N SER A 173 0.76 -12.93 -14.83
CA SER A 173 1.95 -12.14 -15.17
C SER A 173 2.77 -11.80 -13.93
N ASP A 174 4.09 -11.89 -14.06
CA ASP A 174 5.05 -11.42 -13.06
C ASP A 174 5.19 -9.89 -13.13
N ILE A 175 4.63 -9.20 -12.14
CA ILE A 175 4.71 -7.74 -12.04
C ILE A 175 5.79 -7.38 -11.02
N PRO A 176 6.82 -6.60 -11.42
CA PRO A 176 7.83 -6.14 -10.48
C PRO A 176 7.21 -5.22 -9.43
N CYS A 177 7.55 -5.42 -8.17
CA CYS A 177 7.11 -4.61 -7.05
C CYS A 177 8.25 -4.39 -6.05
N TYR A 178 8.12 -3.34 -5.25
CA TYR A 178 8.93 -3.11 -4.07
C TYR A 178 8.01 -3.09 -2.86
N ILE A 179 8.56 -3.43 -1.70
CA ILE A 179 7.90 -3.14 -0.43
C ILE A 179 8.33 -1.73 -0.05
N ASN A 180 7.46 -0.76 -0.29
CA ASN A 180 7.78 0.66 -0.14
C ASN A 180 6.99 1.34 0.97
N ASP A 181 5.88 0.78 1.45
CA ASP A 181 5.03 1.46 2.42
C ASP A 181 5.09 0.80 3.80
N PHE A 182 5.11 1.62 4.85
CA PHE A 182 4.82 1.21 6.21
C PHE A 182 3.32 1.35 6.43
N VAL A 183 2.65 0.41 7.08
CA VAL A 183 1.22 0.51 7.42
C VAL A 183 1.06 0.32 8.92
N LEU A 184 0.53 1.32 9.61
CA LEU A 184 0.32 1.30 11.05
C LEU A 184 -1.19 1.18 11.35
N GLY A 185 -1.57 0.07 11.97
CA GLY A 185 -2.89 -0.13 12.54
C GLY A 185 -2.92 0.35 13.99
N LEU A 186 -3.51 1.52 14.23
CA LEU A 186 -3.50 2.19 15.52
C LEU A 186 -4.65 1.67 16.40
N LEU A 187 -4.32 1.22 17.62
CA LEU A 187 -5.24 0.55 18.54
C LEU A 187 -5.72 1.51 19.64
N PRO A 188 -6.95 1.34 20.17
CA PRO A 188 -7.56 2.29 21.13
C PRO A 188 -6.77 2.55 22.43
N ASN A 189 -5.82 1.68 22.79
CA ASN A 189 -4.98 1.82 23.99
C ASN A 189 -3.61 2.47 23.71
N GLY A 190 -3.39 3.03 22.52
CA GLY A 190 -2.12 3.66 22.14
C GLY A 190 -1.11 2.73 21.48
N HIS A 191 -1.37 1.42 21.42
CA HIS A 191 -0.50 0.48 20.71
C HIS A 191 -0.69 0.62 19.20
N ALA A 192 0.29 0.13 18.43
CA ALA A 192 0.22 0.10 16.98
C ALA A 192 0.75 -1.22 16.45
N LYS A 193 0.01 -1.87 15.56
CA LYS A 193 0.53 -2.99 14.77
C LYS A 193 1.17 -2.46 13.50
N VAL A 194 2.33 -3.00 13.14
CA VAL A 194 3.11 -2.55 11.98
C VAL A 194 3.09 -3.63 10.90
N TRP A 195 2.78 -3.21 9.69
CA TRP A 195 2.96 -3.98 8.47
C TRP A 195 3.85 -3.23 7.49
N LEU A 196 4.42 -3.97 6.55
CA LEU A 196 4.98 -3.42 5.33
C LEU A 196 4.07 -3.79 4.15
N TYR A 197 3.99 -2.91 3.16
CA TYR A 197 3.15 -3.09 1.99
C TYR A 197 3.84 -2.64 0.69
N GLY A 198 3.36 -3.15 -0.43
CA GLY A 198 3.79 -2.82 -1.80
C GLY A 198 3.72 -4.02 -2.76
N CYS A 199 3.81 -5.23 -2.23
CA CYS A 199 3.53 -6.49 -2.94
C CYS A 199 2.39 -7.24 -2.23
N ASN A 200 2.65 -7.69 -1.00
CA ASN A 200 1.71 -8.26 -0.05
C ASN A 200 1.90 -7.55 1.30
N TYR A 201 0.96 -7.72 2.23
CA TYR A 201 1.14 -7.28 3.60
C TYR A 201 2.09 -8.21 4.37
N ILE A 202 3.09 -7.62 5.03
CA ILE A 202 4.03 -8.35 5.87
C ILE A 202 3.92 -7.78 7.28
N TYR A 203 3.39 -8.55 8.22
CA TYR A 203 3.34 -8.19 9.63
C TYR A 203 4.75 -8.17 10.22
N VAL A 204 5.08 -7.10 10.93
CA VAL A 204 6.40 -6.90 11.54
C VAL A 204 6.31 -7.13 13.04
N GLU A 205 5.58 -6.27 13.73
CA GLU A 205 5.46 -6.33 15.19
C GLU A 205 4.28 -5.49 15.70
N GLU A 206 4.02 -5.58 17.01
CA GLU A 206 3.15 -4.67 17.74
C GLU A 206 3.97 -3.79 18.68
N LEU A 207 3.76 -2.48 18.58
CA LEU A 207 4.48 -1.46 19.32
C LEU A 207 3.62 -0.90 20.44
N ALA A 208 4.21 -0.77 21.63
CA ALA A 208 3.67 0.07 22.69
C ALA A 208 3.72 1.56 22.29
N PRO A 209 2.89 2.44 22.88
CA PRO A 209 3.00 3.87 22.66
C PRO A 209 4.39 4.36 23.10
N PHE A 210 5.11 5.03 22.20
CA PHE A 210 6.41 5.62 22.50
C PHE A 210 6.27 6.75 23.52
N LYS A 211 5.20 7.54 23.41
CA LYS A 211 4.89 8.63 24.34
C LYS A 211 3.39 8.88 24.41
N ILE A 212 2.93 9.31 25.59
CA ILE A 212 1.61 9.93 25.78
C ILE A 212 1.86 11.42 26.07
N MET A 213 1.25 12.29 25.28
CA MET A 213 1.40 13.73 25.38
C MET A 213 0.22 14.37 26.11
N GLN A 214 0.43 15.56 26.65
CA GLN A 214 -0.62 16.37 27.32
C GLN A 214 -1.50 17.12 26.30
N GLN A 215 -0.97 17.34 25.10
CA GLN A 215 -1.60 17.99 23.96
C GLN A 215 -1.10 17.31 22.69
N ASP A 216 -1.82 17.45 21.58
CA ASP A 216 -1.36 16.89 20.31
C ASP A 216 -0.17 17.66 19.72
N TYR A 217 0.30 17.21 18.55
CA TYR A 217 1.43 17.84 17.86
C TYR A 217 1.21 19.32 17.52
N GLU A 218 -0.04 19.73 17.29
CA GLU A 218 -0.43 21.11 16.97
C GLU A 218 -0.74 21.96 18.23
N GLY A 219 -0.63 21.37 19.43
CA GLY A 219 -0.95 22.04 20.69
C GLY A 219 -2.44 22.07 21.05
N ARG A 220 -3.27 21.22 20.44
CA ARG A 220 -4.68 21.04 20.82
C ARG A 220 -4.78 20.24 22.12
N THR A 221 -5.61 20.74 23.03
CA THR A 221 -5.93 20.11 24.32
C THR A 221 -7.21 19.29 24.23
N VAL A 222 -7.45 18.43 25.23
CA VAL A 222 -8.69 17.65 25.37
C VAL A 222 -9.92 18.56 25.38
N GLU A 223 -9.88 19.66 26.14
CA GLU A 223 -10.95 20.65 26.22
C GLU A 223 -11.31 21.19 24.84
N ARG A 224 -10.30 21.51 24.01
CA ARG A 224 -10.54 22.00 22.65
C ARG A 224 -11.21 20.94 21.77
N LEU A 225 -10.80 19.68 21.87
CA LEU A 225 -11.37 18.57 21.09
C LEU A 225 -12.81 18.23 21.47
N GLN A 226 -13.16 18.37 22.74
CA GLN A 226 -14.53 18.22 23.22
C GLN A 226 -15.44 19.32 22.64
N ASN A 227 -14.94 20.54 22.52
CA ASN A 227 -15.70 21.70 22.06
C ASN A 227 -15.88 21.81 20.53
N VAL A 228 -14.98 21.22 19.72
CA VAL A 228 -15.01 21.34 18.24
C VAL A 228 -15.67 20.17 17.52
N GLY A 229 -16.49 19.37 18.22
CA GLY A 229 -17.24 18.27 17.62
C GLY A 229 -16.41 17.03 17.27
N THR A 230 -15.11 17.01 17.57
CA THR A 230 -14.26 15.82 17.37
C THR A 230 -14.71 14.65 18.23
N GLN A 231 -15.18 14.92 19.45
CA GLN A 231 -15.81 13.90 20.31
C GLN A 231 -17.08 13.31 19.67
N GLN A 232 -17.78 14.03 18.79
CA GLN A 232 -18.96 13.49 18.12
C GLN A 232 -18.62 12.32 17.19
N VAL A 233 -17.38 12.24 16.68
CA VAL A 233 -16.95 11.11 15.84
C VAL A 233 -16.97 9.82 16.65
N ALA A 234 -16.38 9.81 17.85
CA ALA A 234 -16.40 8.66 18.75
C ALA A 234 -17.82 8.33 19.23
N VAL A 235 -18.63 9.35 19.57
CA VAL A 235 -20.04 9.14 19.95
C VAL A 235 -20.86 8.52 18.82
N LYS A 236 -20.63 8.92 17.57
CA LYS A 236 -21.31 8.33 16.40
C LYS A 236 -20.87 6.88 16.19
N ALA A 237 -19.57 6.60 16.29
CA ALA A 237 -19.02 5.26 16.15
C ALA A 237 -19.58 4.32 17.24
N GLN A 238 -19.65 4.79 18.49
CA GLN A 238 -20.27 4.06 19.60
C GLN A 238 -21.74 3.77 19.35
N LYS A 239 -22.54 4.78 18.97
CA LYS A 239 -23.97 4.60 18.66
C LYS A 239 -24.20 3.60 17.52
N GLN A 240 -23.32 3.63 16.51
CA GLN A 240 -23.37 2.69 15.40
C GLN A 240 -23.10 1.25 15.89
N ALA A 241 -22.06 1.05 16.72
CA ALA A 241 -21.77 -0.24 17.30
C ALA A 241 -22.93 -0.77 18.15
N GLU A 242 -23.54 0.09 18.98
CA GLU A 242 -24.71 -0.24 19.82
C GLU A 242 -25.93 -0.64 18.97
N THR A 243 -26.18 0.08 17.87
CA THR A 243 -27.27 -0.25 16.92
C THR A 243 -27.07 -1.62 16.28
N LEU A 244 -25.82 -2.05 16.11
CA LEU A 244 -25.45 -3.37 15.59
C LEU A 244 -25.36 -4.44 16.69
N GLY A 245 -25.80 -4.14 17.91
CA GLY A 245 -25.81 -5.07 19.04
C GLY A 245 -24.44 -5.32 19.67
N ASN A 246 -23.48 -4.41 19.47
CA ASN A 246 -22.13 -4.52 20.02
C ASN A 246 -21.85 -3.48 21.12
N THR A 247 -20.90 -3.79 21.98
CA THR A 247 -20.38 -2.87 23.01
C THR A 247 -18.93 -2.48 22.71
N VAL A 248 -18.62 -1.18 22.79
CA VAL A 248 -17.23 -0.65 22.67
C VAL A 248 -16.55 -0.45 24.02
N PHE A 249 -17.28 -0.66 25.12
CA PHE A 249 -16.77 -0.62 26.49
C PHE A 249 -17.32 -1.79 27.32
N PRO A 250 -16.47 -2.58 28.00
CA PRO A 250 -14.99 -2.57 27.88
C PRO A 250 -14.54 -2.93 26.45
N ILE A 251 -13.30 -2.60 26.08
CA ILE A 251 -12.75 -2.92 24.76
C ILE A 251 -12.79 -4.45 24.56
N PRO A 252 -13.48 -4.97 23.52
CA PRO A 252 -13.53 -6.40 23.24
C PRO A 252 -12.26 -6.81 22.49
N TRP A 253 -11.19 -7.09 23.24
CA TRP A 253 -9.87 -7.40 22.69
C TRP A 253 -9.84 -8.62 21.78
N ASP A 254 -10.75 -9.57 21.98
CA ASP A 254 -10.97 -10.72 21.10
C ASP A 254 -11.35 -10.30 19.67
N LYS A 255 -12.06 -9.17 19.52
CA LYS A 255 -12.40 -8.58 18.22
C LYS A 255 -11.34 -7.59 17.74
N VAL A 256 -10.83 -6.74 18.64
CA VAL A 256 -9.84 -5.70 18.30
C VAL A 256 -8.51 -6.28 17.82
N ASN A 257 -8.13 -7.45 18.33
CA ASN A 257 -6.88 -8.08 17.92
C ASN A 257 -6.96 -8.77 16.54
N LYS A 258 -8.15 -8.89 15.95
CA LYS A 258 -8.31 -9.47 14.62
C LYS A 258 -7.77 -8.56 13.54
N VAL A 259 -7.31 -9.19 12.47
CA VAL A 259 -6.89 -8.54 11.23
C VAL A 259 -7.81 -9.07 10.15
N TYR A 260 -8.39 -8.15 9.39
CA TYR A 260 -9.30 -8.43 8.29
C TYR A 260 -8.60 -8.06 6.99
N THR A 261 -8.66 -8.96 6.01
CA THR A 261 -8.16 -8.76 4.65
C THR A 261 -9.21 -9.25 3.68
N LYS A 262 -9.09 -8.89 2.40
CA LYS A 262 -9.97 -9.49 1.39
C LYS A 262 -9.69 -11.00 1.28
N ASP A 263 -10.72 -11.78 0.98
CA ASP A 263 -10.57 -13.22 0.72
C ASP A 263 -9.48 -13.49 -0.31
N GLY A 264 -8.48 -14.30 0.09
CA GLY A 264 -7.34 -14.67 -0.75
C GLY A 264 -6.10 -13.79 -0.58
N ASP A 265 -6.20 -12.63 0.09
CA ASP A 265 -5.01 -11.84 0.43
C ASP A 265 -4.22 -12.56 1.53
N MET A 266 -2.93 -12.77 1.27
CA MET A 266 -2.03 -13.37 2.25
C MET A 266 -1.32 -12.28 3.05
N VAL A 267 -1.42 -12.37 4.38
CA VAL A 267 -0.52 -11.67 5.29
C VAL A 267 0.62 -12.63 5.66
N GLU A 268 1.84 -12.21 5.37
CA GLU A 268 3.07 -12.90 5.77
C GLU A 268 3.58 -12.31 7.09
N SER A 269 4.44 -13.04 7.79
CA SER A 269 5.21 -12.51 8.93
C SER A 269 6.60 -12.11 8.46
N ILE A 270 7.21 -11.11 9.09
CA ILE A 270 8.64 -10.81 8.92
C ILE A 270 9.52 -12.02 9.26
N ASP A 271 9.03 -12.93 10.11
CA ASP A 271 9.71 -14.17 10.47
C ASP A 271 9.72 -15.20 9.34
N ASP A 272 8.85 -15.05 8.34
CA ASP A 272 8.87 -15.88 7.13
C ASP A 272 10.07 -15.53 6.23
N TYR A 273 10.80 -14.45 6.53
CA TYR A 273 11.94 -13.95 5.76
C TYR A 273 13.28 -14.15 6.48
N ASN A 274 14.36 -14.34 5.71
CA ASN A 274 15.73 -14.31 6.23
C ASN A 274 16.26 -12.86 6.34
N ASP A 275 17.48 -12.69 6.86
CA ASP A 275 18.11 -11.37 7.05
C ASP A 275 18.42 -10.64 5.74
N GLN A 276 18.42 -11.35 4.62
CA GLN A 276 18.61 -10.80 3.27
C GLN A 276 17.28 -10.47 2.57
N GLY A 277 16.15 -10.64 3.26
CA GLY A 277 14.81 -10.36 2.74
C GLY A 277 14.27 -11.41 1.76
N ASP A 278 14.83 -12.61 1.75
CA ASP A 278 14.28 -13.78 1.02
C ASP A 278 13.30 -14.56 1.87
N LEU A 279 12.21 -15.00 1.25
CA LEU A 279 11.21 -15.85 1.89
C LEU A 279 11.80 -17.26 2.13
N ILE A 280 11.85 -17.70 3.39
CA ILE A 280 12.49 -18.96 3.82
C ILE A 280 11.65 -20.16 3.38
N HIS A 281 10.34 -20.02 3.48
CA HIS A 281 9.37 -21.05 3.12
C HIS A 281 8.26 -20.43 2.27
N PRO A 282 8.43 -20.33 0.94
CA PRO A 282 7.34 -19.90 0.08
C PRO A 282 6.16 -20.84 0.32
N ARG A 283 5.07 -20.28 0.86
CA ARG A 283 3.80 -21.02 0.96
C ARG A 283 3.48 -21.50 -0.46
N PRO A 284 3.14 -22.79 -0.65
CA PRO A 284 2.65 -23.23 -1.94
C PRO A 284 1.49 -22.32 -2.29
N GLU A 285 1.54 -21.71 -3.49
CA GLU A 285 0.44 -20.90 -4.00
C GLU A 285 -0.85 -21.68 -3.72
N PRO A 286 -1.87 -21.04 -3.10
CA PRO A 286 -3.17 -21.67 -3.04
C PRO A 286 -3.45 -22.17 -4.44
N ILE A 287 -3.61 -23.49 -4.57
CA ILE A 287 -4.21 -24.05 -5.78
C ILE A 287 -5.63 -23.50 -5.69
N ALA A 288 -5.83 -22.27 -6.15
CA ALA A 288 -7.12 -21.82 -6.57
C ALA A 288 -7.58 -22.99 -7.43
N PRO A 289 -8.67 -23.70 -7.06
CA PRO A 289 -9.21 -24.69 -7.96
C PRO A 289 -9.26 -23.94 -9.27
N LYS A 290 -8.52 -24.45 -10.26
CA LYS A 290 -8.64 -23.97 -11.62
C LYS A 290 -10.12 -24.14 -11.85
N LEU A 291 -10.89 -23.07 -11.67
CA LEU A 291 -12.31 -23.05 -11.94
C LEU A 291 -12.30 -23.57 -13.34
N GLU A 292 -12.76 -24.81 -13.52
CA GLU A 292 -12.89 -25.33 -14.86
C GLU A 292 -13.73 -24.27 -15.52
N PRO A 293 -13.17 -23.54 -16.49
CA PRO A 293 -13.88 -22.43 -17.04
C PRO A 293 -15.15 -23.06 -17.56
N VAL A 294 -16.30 -22.63 -17.05
CA VAL A 294 -17.54 -22.82 -17.77
C VAL A 294 -17.38 -21.91 -18.97
N THR A 295 -16.57 -22.36 -19.94
CA THR A 295 -16.42 -21.71 -21.22
C THR A 295 -17.76 -21.92 -21.88
N TYR A 296 -18.58 -20.89 -21.88
CA TYR A 296 -19.49 -20.76 -22.99
C TYR A 296 -18.57 -20.48 -24.18
N ARG A 297 -18.34 -21.46 -25.06
CA ARG A 297 -17.68 -21.19 -26.35
C ARG A 297 -18.66 -20.37 -27.18
N CYS A 298 -18.74 -19.08 -26.90
CA CYS A 298 -19.62 -18.16 -27.59
C CYS A 298 -18.94 -17.63 -28.84
N TRP A 299 -19.58 -17.87 -29.98
CA TRP A 299 -19.10 -17.58 -31.33
C TRP A 299 -17.77 -18.23 -31.72
N ALA A 300 -17.85 -19.19 -32.65
CA ALA A 300 -16.68 -19.73 -33.33
C ALA A 300 -15.88 -18.64 -34.06
N ASP A 301 -16.55 -17.56 -34.50
CA ASP A 301 -15.97 -16.38 -35.13
C ASP A 301 -16.42 -15.11 -34.38
N LYS A 302 -15.63 -14.67 -33.38
CA LYS A 302 -15.87 -13.39 -32.70
C LYS A 302 -15.93 -12.28 -33.76
N PRO A 303 -16.95 -11.42 -33.79
CA PRO A 303 -16.91 -10.18 -34.55
C PRO A 303 -15.65 -9.43 -34.15
N PRO A 304 -14.90 -8.94 -35.14
CA PRO A 304 -13.64 -8.29 -34.87
C PRO A 304 -13.87 -7.18 -33.84
N GLU A 305 -12.98 -7.13 -32.84
CA GLU A 305 -12.95 -5.99 -31.94
C GLU A 305 -12.94 -4.70 -32.75
N PRO A 306 -13.72 -3.68 -32.37
CA PRO A 306 -13.75 -2.45 -33.13
C PRO A 306 -12.35 -1.84 -33.14
N ASN A 307 -11.71 -1.81 -34.32
CA ASN A 307 -10.35 -1.29 -34.49
C ASN A 307 -10.24 0.24 -34.31
N THR A 308 -11.37 0.92 -34.12
CA THR A 308 -11.43 2.38 -33.97
C THR A 308 -11.97 2.73 -32.58
N PRO A 309 -11.19 3.44 -31.75
CA PRO A 309 -11.68 3.97 -30.49
C PRO A 309 -12.82 4.95 -30.73
N LEU A 310 -14.00 4.64 -30.20
CA LEU A 310 -15.16 5.54 -30.15
C LEU A 310 -15.33 5.98 -28.69
N LYS A 311 -15.74 7.23 -28.50
CA LYS A 311 -16.18 7.73 -27.20
C LYS A 311 -17.70 7.89 -27.25
N LEU A 312 -18.41 7.29 -26.29
CA LEU A 312 -19.86 7.41 -26.21
C LEU A 312 -20.27 8.87 -25.92
N ASP A 313 -21.34 9.32 -26.55
CA ASP A 313 -21.93 10.64 -26.27
C ASP A 313 -22.50 10.61 -24.84
N PRO A 314 -22.13 11.56 -23.95
CA PRO A 314 -22.64 11.61 -22.57
C PRO A 314 -24.17 11.69 -22.44
N SER A 315 -24.88 12.11 -23.49
CA SER A 315 -26.34 12.17 -23.54
C SER A 315 -27.00 10.89 -24.06
N SER A 316 -26.20 9.90 -24.47
CA SER A 316 -26.70 8.67 -25.09
C SER A 316 -27.11 7.60 -24.06
N PRO A 317 -28.12 6.75 -24.36
CA PRO A 317 -28.50 5.65 -23.47
C PRO A 317 -27.36 4.64 -23.28
N GLN A 318 -26.47 4.49 -24.27
CA GLN A 318 -25.25 3.69 -24.19
C GLN A 318 -24.34 4.17 -23.04
N PHE A 319 -24.12 5.48 -22.94
CA PHE A 319 -23.26 6.06 -21.91
C PHE A 319 -23.87 5.88 -20.52
N THR A 320 -25.17 6.15 -20.36
CA THR A 320 -25.90 5.91 -19.10
C THR A 320 -25.80 4.44 -18.68
N PHE A 321 -25.96 3.52 -19.63
CA PHE A 321 -25.84 2.09 -19.37
C PHE A 321 -24.43 1.68 -18.95
N LEU A 322 -23.40 2.19 -19.64
CA LEU A 322 -22.00 1.99 -19.27
C LEU A 322 -21.70 2.47 -17.84
N GLN A 323 -22.24 3.62 -17.43
CA GLN A 323 -22.07 4.11 -16.05
C GLN A 323 -22.63 3.13 -15.02
N LEU A 324 -23.82 2.56 -15.27
CA LEU A 324 -24.40 1.53 -14.40
C LEU A 324 -23.52 0.28 -14.34
N LEU A 325 -22.94 -0.14 -15.46
CA LEU A 325 -22.02 -1.29 -15.45
C LEU A 325 -20.75 -1.01 -14.63
N TRP A 326 -20.19 0.20 -14.73
CA TRP A 326 -19.04 0.60 -13.90
C TRP A 326 -19.37 0.66 -12.41
N GLU A 327 -20.59 1.10 -12.07
CA GLU A 327 -21.04 1.22 -10.69
C GLU A 327 -21.33 -0.15 -10.04
N TYR A 328 -21.99 -1.05 -10.78
CA TYR A 328 -22.53 -2.29 -10.20
C TYR A 328 -21.77 -3.56 -10.60
N SER A 329 -21.15 -3.60 -11.78
CA SER A 329 -20.44 -4.78 -12.31
C SER A 329 -19.11 -4.42 -13.02
N PRO A 330 -18.16 -3.73 -12.36
CA PRO A 330 -16.90 -3.31 -12.99
C PRO A 330 -16.06 -4.49 -13.49
N GLN A 331 -16.20 -5.68 -12.88
CA GLN A 331 -15.48 -6.88 -13.29
C GLN A 331 -15.98 -7.48 -14.61
N LEU A 332 -17.20 -7.16 -15.05
CA LEU A 332 -17.73 -7.52 -16.37
C LEU A 332 -17.04 -6.71 -17.47
N VAL A 333 -16.78 -5.43 -17.21
CA VAL A 333 -16.36 -4.47 -18.23
C VAL A 333 -14.83 -4.23 -18.27
N ASN A 334 -14.14 -4.42 -17.14
CA ASN A 334 -12.68 -4.32 -17.05
C ASN A 334 -11.88 -5.14 -18.09
N PRO A 335 -12.26 -6.39 -18.41
CA PRO A 335 -11.50 -7.19 -19.38
C PRO A 335 -11.86 -6.91 -20.85
N VAL A 336 -12.77 -5.98 -21.11
CA VAL A 336 -13.26 -5.70 -22.47
C VAL A 336 -12.49 -4.53 -23.09
N ASP A 337 -11.62 -4.84 -24.04
CA ASP A 337 -10.92 -3.83 -24.83
C ASP A 337 -11.90 -3.01 -25.68
N ASN A 338 -11.60 -1.71 -25.85
CA ASN A 338 -12.43 -0.76 -26.60
C ASN A 338 -13.93 -0.76 -26.18
N LEU A 339 -14.19 -0.85 -24.87
CA LEU A 339 -15.51 -0.99 -24.26
C LEU A 339 -16.59 -0.06 -24.83
N ASP A 340 -16.31 1.23 -24.99
CA ASP A 340 -17.24 2.21 -25.58
C ASP A 340 -17.67 1.81 -27.00
N SER A 341 -16.73 1.38 -27.83
CA SER A 341 -17.00 0.88 -29.18
C SER A 341 -17.80 -0.43 -29.14
N THR A 342 -17.43 -1.35 -28.25
CA THR A 342 -18.10 -2.64 -28.06
C THR A 342 -19.56 -2.47 -27.64
N ILE A 343 -19.84 -1.58 -26.69
CA ILE A 343 -21.20 -1.26 -26.26
C ILE A 343 -21.97 -0.61 -27.41
N ASN A 344 -21.37 0.35 -28.12
CA ASN A 344 -22.01 1.04 -29.23
C ASN A 344 -22.41 0.07 -30.37
N ASP A 345 -21.53 -0.87 -30.71
CA ASP A 345 -21.79 -1.83 -31.79
C ASP A 345 -22.83 -2.87 -31.37
N ALA A 346 -22.75 -3.39 -30.14
CA ALA A 346 -23.79 -4.26 -29.58
C ALA A 346 -25.17 -3.56 -29.55
N TRP A 347 -25.19 -2.27 -29.23
CA TRP A 347 -26.42 -1.48 -29.25
C TRP A 347 -26.98 -1.32 -30.66
N LYS A 348 -26.11 -1.10 -31.67
CA LYS A 348 -26.52 -1.03 -33.08
C LYS A 348 -27.04 -2.37 -33.59
N GLU A 349 -26.36 -3.47 -33.25
CA GLU A 349 -26.79 -4.84 -33.57
C GLU A 349 -28.21 -5.09 -33.04
N ALA A 350 -28.47 -4.73 -31.77
CA ALA A 350 -29.80 -4.85 -31.17
C ALA A 350 -30.85 -4.00 -31.89
N LYS A 351 -30.52 -2.75 -32.23
CA LYS A 351 -31.45 -1.85 -32.95
C LYS A 351 -31.71 -2.31 -34.38
N GLN A 352 -30.73 -2.89 -35.07
CA GLN A 352 -30.91 -3.48 -36.40
C GLN A 352 -31.85 -4.69 -36.36
N GLN A 353 -31.87 -5.43 -35.25
CA GLN A 353 -32.81 -6.52 -35.01
C GLN A 353 -34.21 -6.05 -34.57
N GLY A 354 -34.43 -4.74 -34.45
CA GLY A 354 -35.71 -4.17 -34.03
C GLY A 354 -36.01 -4.37 -32.55
N LEU A 355 -35.00 -4.58 -31.71
CA LEU A 355 -35.17 -4.76 -30.27
C LEU A 355 -35.58 -3.44 -29.59
N ASP A 356 -36.54 -3.53 -28.67
CA ASP A 356 -36.88 -2.45 -27.76
C ASP A 356 -35.75 -2.16 -26.76
N GLU A 357 -35.94 -1.20 -25.85
CA GLU A 357 -34.88 -0.75 -24.96
C GLU A 357 -34.43 -1.83 -23.97
N ASP A 358 -35.37 -2.55 -23.35
CA ASP A 358 -35.07 -3.61 -22.39
C ASP A 358 -34.35 -4.79 -23.07
N HIS A 359 -34.82 -5.20 -24.25
CA HIS A 359 -34.16 -6.21 -25.05
C HIS A 359 -32.79 -5.74 -25.58
N THR A 360 -32.63 -4.45 -25.85
CA THR A 360 -31.33 -3.89 -26.26
C THR A 360 -30.31 -3.99 -25.13
N GLN A 361 -30.67 -3.62 -23.90
CA GLN A 361 -29.77 -3.74 -22.76
C GLN A 361 -29.42 -5.20 -22.46
N ALA A 362 -30.39 -6.11 -22.54
CA ALA A 362 -30.16 -7.54 -22.38
C ALA A 362 -29.23 -8.12 -23.47
N TRP A 363 -29.37 -7.65 -24.71
CA TRP A 363 -28.47 -8.01 -25.82
C TRP A 363 -27.03 -7.56 -25.54
N VAL A 364 -26.84 -6.31 -25.09
CA VAL A 364 -25.52 -5.78 -24.74
C VAL A 364 -24.90 -6.55 -23.58
N LEU A 365 -25.67 -6.91 -22.55
CA LEU A 365 -25.17 -7.74 -21.45
C LEU A 365 -24.73 -9.12 -21.94
N ALA A 366 -25.54 -9.77 -22.77
CA ALA A 366 -25.19 -11.06 -23.36
C ALA A 366 -23.90 -10.98 -24.18
N ARG A 367 -23.73 -9.89 -24.94
CA ARG A 367 -22.52 -9.61 -25.71
C ARG A 367 -21.28 -9.51 -24.82
N LEU A 368 -21.37 -8.74 -23.74
CA LEU A 368 -20.26 -8.55 -22.80
C LEU A 368 -19.94 -9.85 -22.06
N VAL A 369 -20.96 -10.60 -21.65
CA VAL A 369 -20.80 -11.93 -21.04
C VAL A 369 -20.08 -12.88 -21.98
N GLY A 370 -20.50 -12.95 -23.25
CA GLY A 370 -19.86 -13.81 -24.25
C GLY A 370 -18.43 -13.40 -24.60
N LEU A 371 -18.06 -12.12 -24.43
CA LEU A 371 -16.70 -11.63 -24.68
C LEU A 371 -15.75 -11.86 -23.48
N SER A 372 -16.27 -11.81 -22.26
CA SER A 372 -15.49 -11.83 -21.01
C SER A 372 -15.60 -13.15 -20.23
N ASP A 373 -16.41 -14.11 -20.71
CA ASP A 373 -16.76 -15.34 -20.00
C ASP A 373 -17.31 -15.09 -18.58
N TYR A 374 -18.03 -13.98 -18.39
CA TYR A 374 -18.50 -13.55 -17.06
C TYR A 374 -19.65 -14.43 -16.53
N PRO A 375 -19.61 -14.92 -15.28
CA PRO A 375 -20.65 -15.80 -14.75
C PRO A 375 -22.02 -15.11 -14.67
N LEU A 376 -23.04 -15.73 -15.26
CA LEU A 376 -24.41 -15.21 -15.31
C LEU A 376 -25.04 -15.05 -13.92
N ASP A 377 -24.82 -16.02 -13.02
CA ASP A 377 -25.31 -15.98 -11.64
C ASP A 377 -24.76 -14.77 -10.87
N LYS A 378 -23.49 -14.44 -11.10
CA LYS A 378 -22.83 -13.27 -10.53
C LYS A 378 -23.39 -11.98 -11.12
N LEU A 379 -23.54 -11.90 -12.44
CA LEU A 379 -24.16 -10.76 -13.13
C LEU A 379 -25.56 -10.46 -12.57
N TYR A 380 -26.38 -11.50 -12.39
CA TYR A 380 -27.75 -11.36 -11.91
C TYR A 380 -27.81 -10.79 -10.49
N LYS A 381 -26.88 -11.22 -9.63
CA LYS A 381 -26.79 -10.74 -8.25
C LYS A 381 -26.32 -9.28 -8.18
N GLU A 382 -25.31 -8.91 -8.96
CA GLU A 382 -24.72 -7.58 -8.97
C GLU A 382 -25.68 -6.52 -9.53
N LEU A 383 -26.30 -6.81 -10.68
CA LEU A 383 -27.24 -5.90 -11.34
C LEU A 383 -28.68 -6.01 -10.81
N LYS A 384 -28.93 -6.90 -9.83
CA LYS A 384 -30.26 -7.19 -9.26
C LYS A 384 -31.31 -7.47 -10.35
N VAL A 385 -30.93 -8.28 -11.34
CA VAL A 385 -31.76 -8.58 -12.52
C VAL A 385 -33.00 -9.37 -12.10
N SER A 386 -34.19 -8.94 -12.55
CA SER A 386 -35.45 -9.64 -12.33
C SER A 386 -35.44 -11.03 -12.96
N ALA A 387 -36.26 -11.97 -12.47
CA ALA A 387 -36.32 -13.33 -13.03
C ALA A 387 -36.60 -13.35 -14.55
N GLN A 388 -37.44 -12.43 -15.04
CA GLN A 388 -37.71 -12.26 -16.46
C GLN A 388 -36.47 -11.74 -17.23
N GLY A 389 -35.75 -10.78 -16.66
CA GLY A 389 -34.50 -10.29 -17.24
C GLY A 389 -33.40 -11.36 -17.26
N GLN A 390 -33.31 -12.21 -16.25
CA GLN A 390 -32.37 -13.33 -16.22
C GLN A 390 -32.64 -14.34 -17.34
N GLN A 391 -33.91 -14.67 -17.57
CA GLN A 391 -34.30 -15.54 -18.69
C GLN A 391 -33.94 -14.92 -20.04
N LEU A 392 -34.19 -13.62 -20.19
CA LEU A 392 -33.91 -12.90 -21.43
C LEU A 392 -32.41 -12.79 -21.73
N ILE A 393 -31.60 -12.43 -20.75
CA ILE A 393 -30.13 -12.37 -20.90
C ILE A 393 -29.59 -13.77 -21.20
N LYS A 394 -30.05 -14.80 -20.48
CA LYS A 394 -29.63 -16.19 -20.75
C LYS A 394 -29.99 -16.61 -22.17
N GLN A 395 -31.19 -16.28 -22.66
CA GLN A 395 -31.61 -16.59 -24.02
C GLN A 395 -30.65 -15.97 -25.06
N TYR A 396 -30.25 -14.71 -24.87
CA TYR A 396 -29.33 -14.05 -25.79
C TYR A 396 -27.90 -14.59 -25.67
N VAL A 397 -27.43 -14.93 -24.47
CA VAL A 397 -26.16 -15.64 -24.31
C VAL A 397 -26.24 -16.98 -25.05
N ASP A 398 -27.26 -17.80 -24.80
CA ASP A 398 -27.43 -19.08 -25.50
C ASP A 398 -27.47 -18.90 -27.03
N GLN A 399 -28.12 -17.84 -27.54
CA GLN A 399 -28.13 -17.51 -28.98
C GLN A 399 -26.74 -17.12 -29.49
N MET A 400 -25.95 -16.39 -28.71
CA MET A 400 -24.57 -16.03 -29.04
C MET A 400 -23.58 -17.19 -28.84
N CYS A 401 -23.99 -18.26 -28.17
CA CYS A 401 -23.13 -19.42 -27.88
C CYS A 401 -23.51 -20.72 -28.60
N GLN A 402 -24.40 -20.60 -29.59
CA GLN A 402 -24.58 -21.58 -30.67
C GLN A 402 -23.53 -21.35 -31.75
#